data_AF-A0A3B9UZC1-F1
#
_entry.id   AF-A0A3B9UZC1-F1
#
_cell.length_a   1.000
_cell.length_b   1.000
_cell.length_c   1.000
_cell.angle_alpha   90.00
_cell.angle_beta   90.00
_cell.angle_gamma   90.00
#
_symmetry.space_group_name_H-M   'P 1'
#
loop_
_entity.id
_entity.type
_entity.pdbx_description
1 polymer ?
#
loop_
_entity_poly.entity_id
_entity_poly.type
_entity_poly.pdbx_seq_one_letter_code
_entity_poly.pdbx_strand_id
1 'polypeptide(L)' 'MTTIQRYLLEDQPEPVSHYCHAVRAGDRVWLSGTVGIRPDGSVPTDVVEQFEVAMQNLDGALRAAGGRP' A
#
# COMPACT_ATOMS: atom_id res chain seq x y z
N MET A 1 14.54 11.38 19.01
CA MET A 1 13.24 10.72 18.72
C MET A 1 13.17 10.45 17.23
N THR A 2 12.77 9.24 16.81
CA THR A 2 12.62 8.90 15.40
C THR A 2 11.32 9.52 14.87
N THR A 3 11.41 10.38 13.84
CA THR A 3 10.23 10.95 13.18
C THR A 3 9.44 9.86 12.47
N ILE A 4 8.12 9.84 12.69
CA ILE A 4 7.19 8.92 12.02
C ILE A 4 6.59 9.64 10.81
N GLN A 5 6.85 9.12 9.61
CA GLN A 5 6.26 9.60 8.36
C GLN A 5 5.17 8.62 7.92
N ARG A 6 3.96 9.14 7.64
CA ARG A 6 2.81 8.35 7.20
C ARG A 6 2.51 8.66 5.74
N TYR A 7 2.20 7.64 4.97
CA TYR A 7 1.93 7.75 3.54
C TYR A 7 0.50 7.29 3.27
N LEU A 8 -0.31 8.23 2.74
CA LEU A 8 -1.63 7.98 2.18
C LEU A 8 -1.51 8.17 0.68
N LEU A 9 -1.87 7.14 -0.08
CA LEU A 9 -1.73 7.13 -1.54
C LEU A 9 -3.07 7.38 -2.20
N GLU A 10 -3.11 8.35 -3.11
CA GLU A 10 -4.31 8.76 -3.84
C GLU A 10 -4.66 7.80 -4.98
N ASP A 11 -3.69 7.05 -5.47
CA ASP A 11 -3.82 6.04 -6.52
C ASP A 11 -4.11 4.64 -5.96
N GLN A 12 -4.52 4.55 -4.69
CA GLN A 12 -4.93 3.30 -4.04
C GLN A 12 -6.24 3.51 -3.28
N PRO A 13 -6.99 2.43 -2.99
CA PRO A 13 -8.17 2.52 -2.15
C PRO A 13 -7.87 3.21 -0.81
N GLU A 14 -8.79 4.07 -0.38
CA GLU A 14 -8.67 4.76 0.90
C GLU A 14 -8.68 3.74 2.06
N PRO A 15 -7.85 3.94 3.10
CA PRO A 15 -7.89 3.13 4.30
C PRO A 15 -9.29 3.12 4.93
N VAL A 16 -9.92 1.93 5.00
CA VAL A 16 -11.26 1.74 5.57
C VAL A 16 -11.36 1.98 7.10
N SER A 17 -10.25 2.31 7.74
CA SER A 17 -10.15 2.59 9.18
C SER A 17 -8.92 3.45 9.46
N HIS A 18 -8.53 3.57 10.73
CA HIS A 18 -7.47 4.46 11.23
C HIS A 18 -6.05 3.93 10.97
N TYR A 19 -5.73 3.62 9.71
CA TYR A 19 -4.40 3.22 9.25
C TYR A 19 -3.96 4.04 8.03
N CYS A 20 -2.72 3.85 7.58
CA CYS A 20 -2.19 4.43 6.34
C CYS A 20 -1.53 3.34 5.50
N HIS A 21 -1.37 3.55 4.18
CA HIS A 21 -0.80 2.54 3.28
C HIS A 21 0.62 2.11 3.70
N ALA A 22 1.45 3.08 4.10
CA ALA A 22 2.79 2.82 4.62
C ALA A 22 3.21 3.80 5.73
N VAL A 23 4.12 3.35 6.58
CA VAL A 23 4.81 4.16 7.58
C VAL A 23 6.31 3.99 7.43
N ARG A 24 7.07 5.09 7.42
CA ARG A 24 8.52 5.07 7.59
C ARG A 24 8.88 5.60 8.98
N ALA A 25 9.69 4.82 9.70
CA ALA A 25 10.26 5.22 10.98
C ALA A 25 11.75 4.83 10.98
N GLY A 26 12.62 5.81 10.80
CA GLY A 26 14.06 5.60 10.69
C GLY A 26 14.43 4.87 9.40
N ASP A 27 15.06 3.71 9.53
CA ASP A 27 15.52 2.83 8.45
C ASP A 27 14.50 1.74 8.07
N ARG A 28 13.34 1.69 8.73
CA ARG A 28 12.31 0.68 8.49
C ARG A 28 11.07 1.27 7.84
N VAL A 29 10.50 0.50 6.93
CA VAL A 29 9.18 0.73 6.33
C VAL A 29 8.25 -0.36 6.83
N TRP A 30 7.07 0.05 7.29
CA TRP A 30 5.97 -0.81 7.69
C TRP A 30 4.85 -0.63 6.68
N LEU A 31 4.42 -1.72 6.06
CA LEU A 31 3.34 -1.73 5.08
C LEU A 31 2.07 -2.26 5.73
N SER A 32 0.95 -1.62 5.43
CA SER A 32 -0.35 -2.21 5.73
C SER A 32 -0.63 -3.37 4.77
N GLY A 33 -1.54 -4.26 5.16
CA GLY A 33 -2.00 -5.29 4.26
C GLY A 33 -2.68 -4.68 3.03
N THR A 34 -2.32 -5.15 1.85
CA THR A 34 -2.91 -4.73 0.57
C THR A 34 -3.81 -5.83 0.01
N VAL A 35 -4.78 -5.43 -0.80
CA VAL A 35 -5.75 -6.32 -1.45
C VAL A 35 -5.85 -6.01 -2.94
N GLY A 36 -6.41 -6.95 -3.69
CA GLY A 36 -6.60 -6.86 -5.15
C GLY A 36 -7.73 -5.92 -5.57
N ILE A 37 -7.74 -4.69 -5.06
CA ILE A 37 -8.69 -3.64 -5.44
C ILE A 37 -7.92 -2.59 -6.25
N ARG A 38 -8.42 -2.28 -7.44
CA ARG A 38 -7.86 -1.25 -8.33
C ARG A 38 -8.18 0.16 -7.83
N PRO A 39 -7.52 1.21 -8.34
CA PRO A 39 -7.78 2.60 -7.91
C PRO A 39 -9.22 3.06 -8.19
N ASP A 40 -9.87 2.47 -9.20
CA ASP A 40 -11.28 2.72 -9.54
C ASP A 40 -12.27 1.95 -8.64
N GLY A 41 -11.78 1.20 -7.65
CA GLY A 41 -12.58 0.36 -6.75
C GLY A 41 -12.98 -1.00 -7.33
N SER A 42 -12.63 -1.31 -8.58
CA SER A 42 -12.94 -2.60 -9.18
C SER A 42 -12.10 -3.72 -8.57
N VAL A 43 -12.70 -4.91 -8.48
CA VAL A 43 -12.04 -6.14 -8.04
C VAL A 43 -12.02 -7.12 -9.20
N PRO A 44 -10.85 -7.58 -9.66
CA PRO A 44 -10.76 -8.64 -10.66
C PRO A 44 -11.52 -9.91 -10.24
N THR A 45 -12.08 -10.66 -11.17
CA THR A 45 -12.76 -11.93 -10.85
C THR A 45 -11.80 -13.11 -10.76
N ASP A 46 -10.65 -13.03 -11.44
CA ASP A 46 -9.60 -14.05 -11.40
C ASP A 46 -8.67 -13.86 -10.20
N VAL A 47 -8.28 -14.97 -9.56
CA VAL A 47 -7.46 -14.95 -8.34
C VAL A 47 -6.01 -14.54 -8.61
N VAL A 48 -5.45 -14.90 -9.77
CA VAL A 48 -4.10 -14.51 -10.15
C VAL A 48 -4.07 -13.00 -10.40
N GLU A 49 -5.06 -12.49 -11.12
CA GLU A 49 -5.17 -11.04 -11.36
C GLU A 49 -5.39 -10.25 -10.06
N GLN A 50 -6.21 -10.75 -9.12
CA GLN A 50 -6.33 -10.12 -7.79
C GLN A 50 -5.00 -10.08 -7.04
N PHE A 51 -4.21 -11.15 -7.11
CA PHE A 51 -2.89 -11.20 -6.48
C PHE A 51 -1.91 -10.21 -7.12
N GLU A 52 -1.89 -10.12 -8.45
CA GLU A 52 -1.07 -9.15 -9.17
C GLU A 52 -1.40 -7.71 -8.76
N VAL A 53 -2.69 -7.35 -8.68
CA VAL A 53 -3.12 -6.04 -8.20
C VAL A 53 -2.70 -5.81 -6.74
N ALA A 54 -2.86 -6.81 -5.86
CA ALA A 54 -2.45 -6.69 -4.46
C ALA A 54 -0.93 -6.44 -4.32
N MET A 55 -0.11 -7.12 -5.13
CA MET A 55 1.34 -6.95 -5.15
C MET A 55 1.77 -5.61 -5.76
N GLN A 56 1.07 -5.12 -6.79
CA GLN A 56 1.28 -3.78 -7.35
C GLN A 56 0.98 -2.70 -6.31
N ASN A 57 -0.13 -2.82 -5.58
CA ASN A 57 -0.47 -1.93 -4.48
C ASN A 57 0.61 -1.95 -3.38
N LEU A 58 1.10 -3.14 -3.02
CA LEU A 58 2.17 -3.30 -2.03
C LEU A 58 3.47 -2.61 -2.48
N ASP A 59 3.89 -2.83 -3.73
CA ASP A 59 5.10 -2.21 -4.30
C ASP A 59 4.96 -0.68 -4.38
N GLY A 60 3.79 -0.18 -4.79
CA GLY A 60 3.49 1.26 -4.79
C GLY A 60 3.66 1.90 -3.40
N ALA A 61 3.08 1.27 -2.37
CA ALA A 61 3.21 1.71 -0.98
C ALA A 61 4.67 1.67 -0.48
N LEU A 62 5.40 0.60 -0.81
CA LEU A 62 6.81 0.45 -0.46
C LEU A 62 7.68 1.54 -1.09
N ARG A 63 7.50 1.79 -2.39
CA ARG A 63 8.27 2.80 -3.13
C ARG A 63 7.96 4.22 -2.66
N ALA A 64 6.70 4.52 -2.35
CA ALA A 64 6.31 5.83 -1.81
C ALA A 64 7.03 6.13 -0.49
N ALA A 65 7.24 5.11 0.34
CA ALA A 65 8.03 5.21 1.57
C ALA A 65 9.56 5.20 1.35
N GLY A 66 10.02 5.10 0.11
CA GLY A 66 11.43 5.06 -0.27
C GLY A 66 12.08 3.67 -0.20
N GLY A 67 11.29 2.61 -0.02
CA GLY A 67 11.75 1.23 -0.11
C GLY A 67 11.87 0.74 -1.56
N ARG A 68 12.42 -0.46 -1.72
CA ARG A 68 12.51 -1.19 -2.99
C ARG A 68 12.26 -2.69 -2.74
N PRO A 69 11.72 -3.43 -3.72
CA PRO A 69 11.65 -4.90 -3.67
C PRO A 69 13.03 -5.56 -3.48
#